data_AF-A0A7K1ZKA9-F1
#
_entry.id   AF-A0A7K1ZKA9-F1
#
_cell.length_a   1.000
_cell.length_b   1.000
_cell.length_c   1.000
_cell.angle_alpha   90.00
_cell.angle_beta   90.00
_cell.angle_gamma   90.00
#
_symmetry.space_group_name_H-M   'P 1'
#
loop_
_entity.id
_entity.type
_entity.pdbx_description
1 polymer ?
#
loop_
_entity_poly.entity_id
_entity_poly.type
_entity_poly.pdbx_seq_one_letter_code
_entity_poly.pdbx_strand_id
1 'polypeptide(L)'
;MIDTLSMAENLTAAGIEQKQAKALAQAIAERHGETASKQDIDALKENMNARFAASKQDINALKQDIDALKGNMDALKESMNARFAASKQDIDTLKESMKAQFAAIKWIVGAHAGLTLVLLAAFLAG
;
A
#
# COMPACT_ATOMS: atom_id res chain seq x y z
N MET A 1 24.78 -42.96 5.45
CA MET A 1 26.25 -43.07 5.42
C MET A 1 26.60 -44.34 4.67
N ILE A 2 27.59 -44.28 3.77
CA ILE A 2 28.13 -45.49 3.14
C ILE A 2 28.93 -46.24 4.21
N ASP A 3 28.67 -47.53 4.35
CA ASP A 3 29.52 -48.41 5.16
C ASP A 3 30.79 -48.75 4.36
N THR A 4 31.83 -47.95 4.58
CA THR A 4 33.13 -48.09 3.92
C THR A 4 33.78 -49.44 4.20
N LEU A 5 33.47 -50.08 5.35
CA LEU A 5 34.04 -51.36 5.73
C LEU A 5 33.43 -52.49 4.89
N SER A 6 32.10 -52.59 4.89
CA SER A 6 31.36 -53.54 4.05
C SER A 6 31.69 -53.38 2.57
N MET A 7 31.89 -52.15 2.11
CA MET A 7 32.28 -51.88 0.71
C MET A 7 33.68 -52.37 0.38
N ALA A 8 34.67 -52.16 1.25
CA ALA A 8 36.03 -52.66 1.06
C ALA A 8 36.11 -54.20 1.10
N GLU A 9 35.31 -54.83 1.96
CA GLU A 9 35.20 -56.30 2.03
C GLU A 9 34.62 -56.89 0.73
N ASN A 10 33.54 -56.30 0.22
CA ASN A 10 32.93 -56.72 -1.06
C ASN A 10 33.89 -56.57 -2.25
N LEU A 11 34.65 -55.47 -2.30
CA LEU A 11 35.67 -55.25 -3.35
C LEU A 11 36.81 -56.26 -3.24
N THR A 12 37.21 -56.61 -2.03
CA THR A 12 38.23 -57.64 -1.78
C THR A 12 37.73 -59.03 -2.20
N ALA A 13 36.47 -59.36 -1.88
CA ALA A 13 35.82 -60.59 -2.34
C ALA A 13 35.67 -60.67 -3.87
N ALA A 14 35.61 -59.52 -4.55
CA ALA A 14 35.62 -59.41 -6.01
C ALA A 14 37.03 -59.49 -6.63
N GLY A 15 38.07 -59.72 -5.84
CA GLY A 15 39.44 -59.92 -6.31
C GLY A 15 40.31 -58.67 -6.36
N ILE A 16 39.86 -57.53 -5.83
CA ILE A 16 40.68 -56.32 -5.67
C ILE A 16 41.60 -56.50 -4.45
N GLU A 17 42.87 -56.14 -4.58
CA GLU A 17 43.82 -56.16 -3.45
C GLU A 17 43.28 -55.31 -2.27
N GLN A 18 43.35 -55.82 -1.04
CA GLN A 18 42.78 -55.18 0.15
C GLN A 18 43.17 -53.70 0.30
N LYS A 19 44.42 -53.35 -0.02
CA LYS A 19 44.91 -51.97 0.04
C LYS A 19 44.24 -51.06 -0.99
N GLN A 20 44.01 -51.56 -2.20
CA GLN A 20 43.31 -50.83 -3.26
C GLN A 20 41.80 -50.75 -2.99
N ALA A 21 41.20 -51.83 -2.49
CA ALA A 21 39.79 -51.90 -2.11
C ALA A 21 39.46 -50.85 -1.02
N LYS A 22 40.32 -50.74 0.00
CA LYS A 22 40.18 -49.73 1.06
C LYS A 22 40.32 -48.30 0.52
N ALA A 23 41.30 -48.06 -0.36
CA ALA A 23 41.49 -46.75 -0.98
C ALA A 23 40.29 -46.33 -1.86
N LEU A 24 39.73 -47.28 -2.63
CA LEU A 24 38.54 -47.06 -3.46
C LEU A 24 37.28 -46.79 -2.62
N ALA A 25 37.02 -47.60 -1.60
CA ALA A 25 35.89 -47.41 -0.71
C ALA A 25 35.97 -46.03 0.00
N GLN A 26 37.16 -45.64 0.42
CA GLN A 26 37.40 -44.36 1.08
C GLN A 26 37.20 -43.16 0.12
N ALA A 27 37.75 -43.23 -1.10
CA ALA A 27 37.56 -42.20 -2.12
C ALA A 27 36.08 -42.03 -2.54
N ILE A 28 35.32 -43.14 -2.58
CA ILE A 28 33.88 -43.09 -2.90
C ILE A 28 33.07 -42.51 -1.72
N ALA A 29 33.42 -42.86 -0.48
CA ALA A 29 32.79 -42.31 0.71
C ALA A 29 33.02 -40.79 0.83
N GLU A 30 34.23 -40.32 0.55
CA GLU A 30 34.58 -38.89 0.52
C GLU A 30 33.74 -38.13 -0.51
N ARG A 31 33.70 -38.60 -1.77
CA ARG A 31 32.91 -37.95 -2.83
C ARG A 31 31.40 -37.97 -2.58
N HIS A 32 30.87 -39.03 -1.95
CA HIS A 32 29.46 -39.09 -1.59
C HIS A 32 29.13 -38.18 -0.38
N GLY A 33 30.10 -37.89 0.47
CA GLY A 33 29.97 -36.91 1.55
C GLY A 33 29.89 -35.46 1.05
N GLU A 34 30.46 -35.18 -0.12
CA GLU A 34 30.44 -33.84 -0.75
C GLU A 34 29.13 -33.52 -1.49
N THR A 35 28.31 -34.53 -1.79
CA THR A 35 27.02 -34.34 -2.47
C THR A 35 25.87 -34.13 -1.49
N ALA A 36 24.96 -33.20 -1.79
CA ALA A 36 23.73 -33.02 -1.01
C ALA A 36 22.95 -34.35 -0.96
N SER A 37 22.60 -34.77 0.25
CA SER A 37 21.81 -35.97 0.45
C SER A 37 20.35 -35.74 0.07
N LYS A 38 19.58 -36.83 -0.07
CA LYS A 38 18.14 -36.74 -0.26
C LYS A 38 17.45 -35.98 0.89
N GLN A 39 17.93 -36.16 2.12
CA GLN A 39 17.40 -35.47 3.29
C GLN A 39 17.66 -33.96 3.21
N ASP A 40 18.83 -33.53 2.72
CA ASP A 40 19.13 -32.11 2.53
C ASP A 40 18.20 -31.48 1.49
N ILE A 41 17.93 -32.20 0.40
CA ILE A 41 17.01 -31.77 -0.65
C ILE A 41 15.57 -31.67 -0.11
N ASP A 42 15.13 -32.66 0.68
CA ASP A 42 13.79 -32.65 1.25
C ASP A 42 13.62 -31.54 2.29
N ALA A 43 14.63 -31.31 3.15
CA ALA A 43 14.67 -30.18 4.07
C ALA A 43 14.65 -28.82 3.33
N LEU A 44 15.37 -28.70 2.22
CA LEU A 44 15.34 -27.50 1.38
C LEU A 44 13.95 -27.27 0.77
N LYS A 45 13.30 -28.33 0.26
CA LYS A 45 11.93 -28.23 -0.27
C LYS A 45 10.94 -27.80 0.80
N GLU A 46 11.00 -28.37 2.00
CA GLU A 46 10.15 -27.98 3.12
C GLU A 46 10.37 -26.51 3.49
N ASN A 47 11.63 -26.08 3.60
CA ASN A 47 11.95 -24.68 3.88
C ASN A 47 11.42 -23.74 2.79
N MET A 48 11.60 -24.09 1.52
CA MET A 48 11.07 -23.31 0.40
C MET A 48 9.56 -23.24 0.42
N ASN A 49 8.87 -24.36 0.67
CA ASN A 49 7.41 -24.39 0.76
C ASN A 49 6.89 -23.52 1.91
N ALA A 50 7.54 -23.56 3.07
CA ALA A 50 7.20 -22.71 4.20
C ALA A 50 7.37 -21.23 3.87
N ARG A 51 8.47 -20.85 3.22
CA ARG A 51 8.72 -19.46 2.78
C ARG A 51 7.71 -19.01 1.74
N PHE A 52 7.34 -19.86 0.79
CA PHE A 52 6.31 -19.55 -0.20
C PHE A 52 4.93 -19.37 0.44
N ALA A 53 4.57 -20.21 1.41
CA ALA A 53 3.33 -20.09 2.15
C ALA A 53 3.27 -18.76 2.94
N ALA A 54 4.35 -18.41 3.65
CA ALA A 54 4.47 -17.14 4.36
C ALA A 54 4.35 -15.95 3.40
N SER A 55 5.10 -15.97 2.29
CA SER A 55 5.03 -14.89 1.29
C SER A 55 3.63 -14.75 0.67
N LYS A 56 2.91 -15.85 0.45
CA LYS A 56 1.52 -15.82 -0.03
C LYS A 56 0.58 -15.19 1.00
N GLN A 57 0.79 -15.45 2.29
CA GLN A 57 0.05 -14.81 3.37
C GLN A 57 0.32 -13.30 3.41
N ASP A 58 1.58 -12.89 3.33
CA ASP A 58 1.97 -11.47 3.30
C ASP A 58 1.35 -10.75 2.09
N ILE A 59 1.39 -11.36 0.91
CA ILE A 59 0.76 -10.81 -0.30
C ILE A 59 -0.76 -10.64 -0.11
N ASN A 60 -1.42 -11.58 0.56
CA ASN A 60 -2.85 -11.49 0.82
C ASN A 60 -3.18 -10.38 1.83
N ALA A 61 -2.36 -10.22 2.88
CA ALA A 61 -2.50 -9.11 3.82
C ALA A 61 -2.31 -7.75 3.11
N LEU A 62 -1.27 -7.62 2.29
CA LEU A 62 -1.02 -6.41 1.51
C LEU A 62 -2.18 -6.07 0.55
N LYS A 63 -2.83 -7.09 -0.04
CA LYS A 63 -4.04 -6.85 -0.86
C LYS A 63 -5.18 -6.28 -0.04
N GLN A 64 -5.41 -6.80 1.16
CA GLN A 64 -6.44 -6.28 2.07
C GLN A 64 -6.14 -4.83 2.48
N ASP A 65 -4.88 -4.53 2.81
CA ASP A 65 -4.45 -3.16 3.14
C ASP A 65 -4.66 -2.20 1.96
N ILE A 66 -4.33 -2.62 0.74
CA ILE A 66 -4.55 -1.83 -0.48
C ILE A 66 -6.04 -1.57 -0.71
N ASP A 67 -6.90 -2.56 -0.53
CA ASP A 67 -8.34 -2.38 -0.73
C ASP A 67 -8.96 -1.49 0.36
N ALA A 68 -8.49 -1.59 1.61
CA ALA A 68 -8.86 -0.66 2.68
C ALA A 68 -8.41 0.78 2.36
N LEU A 69 -7.20 0.95 1.83
CA LEU A 69 -6.68 2.26 1.44
C LEU A 69 -7.50 2.88 0.30
N LYS A 70 -7.91 2.09 -0.70
CA LYS A 70 -8.83 2.56 -1.75
C LYS A 70 -10.15 3.06 -1.17
N GLY A 71 -10.76 2.27 -0.27
CA GLY A 71 -11.99 2.66 0.42
C GLY A 71 -11.84 3.98 1.17
N ASN A 72 -10.75 4.14 1.94
CA ASN A 72 -10.45 5.39 2.65
C ASN A 72 -10.27 6.57 1.69
N MET A 73 -9.61 6.36 0.55
CA MET A 73 -9.37 7.39 -0.45
C MET A 73 -10.68 7.85 -1.11
N ASP A 74 -11.59 6.93 -1.40
CA ASP A 74 -12.89 7.27 -1.98
C ASP A 74 -13.78 8.00 -0.99
N ALA A 75 -13.81 7.57 0.28
CA ALA A 75 -14.49 8.30 1.35
C ALA A 75 -13.93 9.72 1.55
N LEU A 76 -12.61 9.89 1.46
CA LEU A 76 -11.97 11.20 1.55
C LEU A 76 -12.38 12.11 0.39
N LYS A 77 -12.40 11.58 -0.85
CA LYS A 77 -12.86 12.34 -2.03
C LYS A 77 -14.31 12.78 -1.87
N GLU A 78 -15.20 11.89 -1.43
CA GLU A 78 -16.61 12.23 -1.19
C GLU A 78 -16.75 13.33 -0.14
N SER A 79 -16.04 13.19 0.99
CA SER A 79 -16.04 14.20 2.06
C SER A 79 -15.54 15.56 1.55
N MET A 80 -14.45 15.58 0.78
CA MET A 80 -13.93 16.81 0.20
C MET A 80 -14.93 17.43 -0.78
N ASN A 81 -15.53 16.65 -1.68
CA ASN A 81 -16.51 17.15 -2.64
C ASN A 81 -17.73 17.75 -1.94
N ALA A 82 -18.23 17.09 -0.89
CA ALA A 82 -19.33 17.61 -0.08
C ALA A 82 -18.97 18.94 0.59
N ARG A 83 -17.78 19.04 1.19
CA ARG A 83 -17.29 20.28 1.81
C ARG A 83 -17.10 21.42 0.79
N PHE A 84 -16.60 21.11 -0.40
CA PHE A 84 -16.48 22.09 -1.48
C PHE A 84 -17.84 22.59 -1.96
N ALA A 85 -18.81 21.69 -2.12
CA ALA A 85 -20.17 22.06 -2.50
C ALA A 85 -20.83 22.97 -1.44
N ALA A 86 -20.71 22.60 -0.16
CA ALA A 86 -21.20 23.43 0.95
C ALA A 86 -20.52 24.81 0.98
N SER A 87 -19.19 24.86 0.86
CA SER A 87 -18.47 26.14 0.84
C SER A 87 -18.86 27.02 -0.35
N LYS A 88 -19.14 26.42 -1.52
CA LYS A 88 -19.64 27.16 -2.68
C LYS A 88 -21.02 27.75 -2.42
N GLN A 89 -21.92 26.99 -1.81
CA GLN A 89 -23.24 27.47 -1.41
C GLN A 89 -23.16 28.61 -0.39
N ASP A 90 -22.26 28.52 0.59
CA ASP A 90 -22.02 29.57 1.57
C ASP A 90 -21.53 30.86 0.89
N ILE A 91 -20.60 30.75 -0.06
CA ILE A 91 -20.10 31.88 -0.86
C ILE A 91 -21.23 32.50 -1.69
N ASP A 92 -22.05 31.69 -2.37
CA ASP A 92 -23.17 32.19 -3.16
C ASP A 92 -24.19 32.92 -2.26
N THR A 93 -24.50 32.36 -1.08
CA THR A 93 -25.37 32.97 -0.07
C THR A 93 -24.81 34.30 0.42
N LEU A 94 -23.51 34.36 0.73
CA LEU A 94 -22.83 35.59 1.15
C LEU A 94 -22.90 36.66 0.05
N LYS A 95 -22.68 36.26 -1.21
CA LYS A 95 -22.74 37.16 -2.37
C LYS A 95 -24.13 37.75 -2.55
N GLU A 96 -25.18 36.95 -2.42
CA GLU A 96 -26.56 37.45 -2.51
C GLU A 96 -26.91 38.36 -1.32
N SER A 97 -26.48 38.02 -0.11
CA SER A 97 -26.65 38.90 1.07
C SER A 97 -25.96 40.25 0.86
N MET A 98 -24.72 40.26 0.34
CA MET A 98 -23.99 41.49 0.05
C MET A 98 -24.70 42.33 -1.03
N LYS A 99 -25.21 41.71 -2.11
CA LYS A 99 -25.98 42.42 -3.14
C LYS A 99 -27.23 43.08 -2.55
N ALA A 100 -27.96 42.35 -1.70
CA ALA A 100 -29.18 42.86 -1.06
C ALA A 100 -28.87 44.06 -0.15
N GLN A 101 -27.82 43.95 0.68
CA GLN A 101 -27.36 45.06 1.52
C GLN A 101 -26.95 46.28 0.68
N PHE A 102 -26.21 46.07 -0.42
CA PHE A 102 -25.80 47.17 -1.30
C PHE A 102 -26.99 47.83 -2.00
N ALA A 103 -27.99 47.06 -2.41
CA ALA A 103 -29.23 47.60 -2.97
C ALA A 103 -30.01 48.44 -1.95
N ALA A 104 -30.09 47.97 -0.69
CA ALA A 104 -30.71 48.72 0.40
C ALA A 104 -29.98 50.05 0.66
N ILE A 105 -28.64 50.02 0.71
CA ILE A 105 -27.83 51.24 0.87
C ILE A 105 -28.09 52.23 -0.27
N LYS A 106 -28.10 51.76 -1.52
CA LYS A 106 -28.41 52.61 -2.68
C LYS A 106 -29.78 53.28 -2.56
N TRP A 107 -30.79 52.53 -2.13
CA TRP A 107 -32.14 53.05 -1.91
C TRP A 107 -32.17 54.14 -0.82
N ILE A 108 -31.53 53.89 0.32
CA ILE A 108 -31.45 54.84 1.43
C ILE A 108 -30.74 56.12 1.00
N VAL A 109 -29.60 56.00 0.32
CA VAL A 109 -28.85 57.17 -0.18
C VAL A 109 -29.68 57.97 -1.18
N GLY A 110 -30.34 57.30 -2.12
CA GLY A 110 -31.22 57.94 -3.10
C GLY A 110 -32.40 58.67 -2.45
N ALA A 111 -33.07 58.03 -1.48
CA ALA A 111 -34.17 58.63 -0.73
C ALA A 111 -33.71 59.86 0.07
N HIS A 112 -32.54 59.78 0.72
CA HIS A 112 -31.97 60.89 1.46
C HIS A 112 -31.63 62.07 0.54
N ALA A 113 -30.98 61.82 -0.60
CA ALA A 113 -30.66 62.85 -1.59
C ALA A 113 -31.92 63.49 -2.22
N GLY A 114 -32.96 62.71 -2.47
CA GLY A 114 -34.25 63.24 -2.94
C GLY A 114 -34.91 64.15 -1.91
N LEU A 115 -34.93 63.73 -0.64
CA LEU A 115 -35.50 64.52 0.45
C LEU A 115 -34.76 65.86 0.63
N THR A 116 -33.42 65.86 0.56
CA THR A 116 -32.64 67.10 0.68
C THR A 116 -32.93 68.09 -0.45
N LEU A 117 -33.11 67.62 -1.69
CA LEU A 117 -33.50 68.48 -2.83
C LEU A 117 -34.90 69.08 -2.64
N VAL A 118 -35.88 68.30 -2.15
CA VAL A 118 -37.24 68.79 -1.90
C VAL A 118 -37.25 69.88 -0.82
N LEU A 119 -36.52 69.66 0.28
CA LEU A 119 -36.40 70.64 1.35
C LEU A 119 -35.73 71.95 0.88
N LEU A 120 -34.67 71.85 0.06
CA LEU A 120 -34.01 73.02 -0.54
C LEU A 120 -34.96 73.81 -1.46
N ALA A 121 -35.74 73.13 -2.30
CA ALA A 121 -36.70 73.78 -3.18
C ALA A 121 -37.81 74.49 -2.40
N ALA A 122 -38.35 73.85 -1.35
CA ALA A 122 -39.37 74.44 -0.50
C ALA A 122 -38.87 75.70 0.24
N PHE A 123 -37.62 75.67 0.72
CA PHE A 123 -37.00 76.83 1.37
C PHE A 123 -36.79 78.01 0.43
N LEU A 124 -36.45 77.76 -0.84
CA LEU A 124 -36.25 78.83 -1.83
C LEU A 124 -37.55 79.43 -2.37
N ALA A 125 -38.67 78.72 -2.24
CA ALA A 125 -39.97 79.13 -2.76
C ALA A 125 -40.87 79.87 -1.74
N GLY A 126 -40.53 79.81 -0.45
CA GLY A 126 -41.23 80.52 0.64
C GLY A 126 -40.55 81.83 1.01
#